data_AF-A0A1H8Y1J2-F1
#
_entry.id   AF-A0A1H8Y1J2-F1
#
_cell.length_a   1.000
_cell.length_b   1.000
_cell.length_c   1.000
_cell.angle_alpha   90.00
_cell.angle_beta   90.00
_cell.angle_gamma   90.00
#
_symmetry.space_group_name_H-M   'P 1'
#
loop_
_entity.id
_entity.type
_entity.pdbx_description
1 polymer ?
#
loop_
_entity_poly.entity_id
_entity_poly.type
_entity_poly.pdbx_seq_one_letter_code
_entity_poly.pdbx_strand_id
1 'polypeptide(L)'
;MTGVAPGVRIASVKVIDDRGNADPEAAVCGLMWSAAHHLPVTNSSWFVNPWSLSCVRGDDNGVVHEVLARAVEYATSAGTLNVAAATNEAVDLTPSPHSGVPSAPSRCEALPAGLRDVVAVSAVGADRVKTGYSSYGLGVVDVTAPGGDAGQCVVSTVPGGYAPLCGTSMAAPHVAGVLALLKSVHPADSPADLRRALEARASPLACPDDYDLTGDGAQDAYCAGYDNYNGFYGHGMADALAAVETPTMGPPDPAAR
;
A
#
# COMPACT_ATOMS: atom_id res chain seq x y z
N MET A 1 23.15 5.64 -0.86
CA MET A 1 21.71 5.31 -0.82
C MET A 1 21.23 5.15 -2.25
N THR A 2 20.42 4.12 -2.52
CA THR A 2 19.84 3.86 -3.84
C THR A 2 18.37 3.53 -3.65
N GLY A 3 17.48 4.15 -4.44
CA GLY A 3 16.05 3.81 -4.43
C GLY A 3 15.78 2.51 -5.20
N VAL A 4 14.56 1.98 -5.08
CA VAL A 4 14.16 0.73 -5.77
C VAL A 4 14.29 0.84 -7.29
N ALA A 5 13.91 1.99 -7.87
CA ALA A 5 13.96 2.24 -9.30
C ALA A 5 14.80 3.50 -9.60
N PRO A 6 16.14 3.43 -9.57
CA PRO A 6 17.00 4.63 -9.59
C PRO A 6 17.01 5.39 -10.94
N GLY A 7 16.55 4.75 -12.03
CA GLY A 7 16.51 5.36 -13.38
C GLY A 7 15.21 6.10 -13.70
N VAL A 8 14.25 6.16 -12.78
CA VAL A 8 12.93 6.76 -13.04
C VAL A 8 12.98 8.28 -12.94
N ARG A 9 12.03 8.94 -13.61
CA ARG A 9 11.75 10.36 -13.40
C ARG A 9 10.69 10.47 -12.31
N ILE A 10 10.91 11.36 -11.34
CA ILE A 10 10.00 11.60 -10.23
C ILE A 10 9.37 12.98 -10.39
N ALA A 11 8.05 13.05 -10.28
CA ALA A 11 7.31 14.30 -10.15
C ALA A 11 6.84 14.45 -8.70
N SER A 12 7.05 15.62 -8.11
CA SER A 12 6.53 15.95 -6.78
C SER A 12 5.24 16.76 -6.93
N VAL A 13 4.11 16.16 -6.56
CA VAL A 13 2.78 16.80 -6.59
C VAL A 13 2.39 17.13 -5.16
N LYS A 14 2.49 18.41 -4.77
CA LYS A 14 2.21 18.83 -3.39
C LYS A 14 0.70 18.80 -3.13
N VAL A 15 0.27 17.88 -2.26
CA VAL A 15 -1.11 17.78 -1.75
C VAL A 15 -1.21 17.95 -0.24
N ILE A 16 -0.05 18.00 0.44
CA ILE A 16 0.05 18.18 1.90
C ILE A 16 0.37 19.66 2.19
N ASP A 17 -0.46 20.30 3.01
CA ASP A 17 -0.28 21.67 3.46
C ASP A 17 0.85 21.81 4.50
N ASP A 18 1.10 23.03 4.97
CA ASP A 18 2.18 23.30 5.93
C ASP A 18 1.84 22.84 7.37
N ARG A 19 0.62 22.34 7.61
CA ARG A 19 0.18 21.71 8.85
C ARG A 19 0.30 20.19 8.81
N GLY A 20 0.65 19.61 7.67
CA GLY A 20 0.74 18.16 7.47
C GLY A 20 -0.56 17.51 7.01
N ASN A 21 -1.56 18.30 6.60
CA ASN A 21 -2.86 17.80 6.18
C ASN A 21 -2.94 17.65 4.66
N ALA A 22 -3.47 16.52 4.21
CA ALA A 22 -3.97 16.35 2.85
C ALA A 22 -5.48 16.54 2.83
N ASP A 23 -5.94 17.74 2.48
CA ASP A 23 -7.37 18.04 2.36
C ASP A 23 -8.00 17.29 1.18
N PRO A 24 -9.30 16.94 1.24
CA PRO A 24 -9.98 16.22 0.18
C PRO A 24 -9.80 16.86 -1.21
N GLU A 25 -9.92 18.19 -1.32
CA GLU A 25 -9.79 18.86 -2.62
C GLU A 25 -8.37 18.76 -3.18
N ALA A 26 -7.35 18.89 -2.32
CA ALA A 26 -5.95 18.76 -2.71
C ALA A 26 -5.62 17.33 -3.16
N ALA A 27 -6.13 16.33 -2.44
CA ALA A 27 -5.99 14.92 -2.79
C ALA A 27 -6.64 14.61 -4.16
N VAL A 28 -7.89 15.03 -4.39
CA VAL A 28 -8.58 14.90 -5.69
C VAL A 28 -7.77 15.56 -6.80
N CYS A 29 -7.34 16.82 -6.59
CA CYS A 29 -6.58 17.56 -7.60
C CYS A 29 -5.25 16.88 -7.92
N GLY A 30 -4.53 16.36 -6.92
CA GLY A 30 -3.26 15.68 -7.13
C GLY A 30 -3.39 14.39 -7.93
N LEU A 31 -4.42 13.59 -7.64
CA LEU A 31 -4.73 12.36 -8.40
C LEU A 31 -5.09 12.69 -9.86
N MET A 32 -6.01 13.65 -10.06
CA MET A 32 -6.43 14.06 -11.40
C MET A 32 -5.30 14.72 -12.21
N TRP A 33 -4.46 15.53 -11.57
CA TRP A 33 -3.31 16.17 -12.22
C TRP A 33 -2.29 15.12 -12.65
N SER A 34 -1.99 14.14 -11.79
CA SER A 34 -1.08 13.04 -12.11
C SER A 34 -1.54 12.25 -13.35
N ALA A 35 -2.84 11.97 -13.42
CA ALA A 35 -3.47 11.32 -14.56
C ALA A 35 -3.44 12.17 -15.83
N ALA A 36 -3.78 13.47 -15.73
CA ALA A 36 -3.75 14.41 -16.85
C ALA A 36 -2.33 14.61 -17.42
N HIS A 37 -1.30 14.39 -16.59
CA HIS A 37 0.11 14.42 -16.98
C HIS A 37 0.68 13.03 -17.34
N HIS A 38 -0.18 12.02 -17.49
CA HIS A 38 0.19 10.65 -17.88
C HIS A 38 1.27 10.01 -17.01
N LEU A 39 1.22 10.27 -15.69
CA LEU A 39 2.09 9.57 -14.74
C LEU A 39 1.61 8.12 -14.61
N PRO A 40 2.42 7.10 -14.94
CA PRO A 40 1.95 5.70 -14.92
C PRO A 40 1.66 5.17 -13.52
N VAL A 41 2.34 5.70 -12.50
CA VAL A 41 2.26 5.28 -11.11
C VAL A 41 2.26 6.52 -10.22
N THR A 42 1.38 6.57 -9.22
CA THR A 42 1.42 7.55 -8.12
C THR A 42 1.76 6.86 -6.80
N ASN A 43 2.29 7.64 -5.86
CA ASN A 43 2.54 7.19 -4.49
C ASN A 43 1.90 8.16 -3.50
N SER A 44 0.93 7.67 -2.75
CA SER A 44 0.19 8.36 -1.71
C SER A 44 0.64 7.85 -0.34
N SER A 45 1.76 8.36 0.15
CA SER A 45 2.26 8.09 1.51
C SER A 45 1.52 8.91 2.59
N TRP A 46 0.26 9.26 2.33
CA TRP A 46 -0.61 10.12 3.13
C TRP A 46 -2.04 9.56 3.13
N PHE A 47 -2.83 10.02 4.09
CA PHE A 47 -4.28 9.79 4.16
C PHE A 47 -5.00 11.14 4.15
N VAL A 48 -6.29 11.11 3.84
CA VAL A 48 -7.09 12.34 3.70
C VAL A 48 -7.58 12.84 5.04
N ASN A 49 -7.25 14.08 5.39
CA ASN A 49 -7.61 14.73 6.65
C ASN A 49 -8.99 15.41 6.54
N PRO A 50 -9.66 15.72 7.68
CA PRO A 50 -9.29 15.45 9.08
C PRO A 50 -9.60 14.02 9.56
N TRP A 51 -9.99 13.09 8.69
CA TRP A 51 -10.47 11.78 9.09
C TRP A 51 -9.48 10.66 8.74
N SER A 52 -8.97 9.94 9.74
CA SER A 52 -8.16 8.73 9.48
C SER A 52 -8.96 7.63 8.76
N LEU A 53 -10.29 7.64 8.88
CA LEU A 53 -11.24 6.75 8.19
C LEU A 53 -12.43 7.56 7.68
N SER A 54 -12.83 7.36 6.42
CA SER A 54 -14.01 8.00 5.82
C SER A 54 -15.10 6.97 5.57
N CYS A 55 -16.32 7.26 6.03
CA CYS A 55 -17.44 6.32 6.02
C CYS A 55 -18.41 6.56 4.84
N VAL A 56 -18.87 5.47 4.22
CA VAL A 56 -19.74 5.53 3.02
C VAL A 56 -21.18 5.97 3.36
N ARG A 57 -21.66 5.73 4.60
CA ARG A 57 -22.99 6.17 5.08
C ARG A 57 -23.01 6.41 6.58
N GLY A 58 -23.50 7.58 7.00
CA GLY A 58 -23.84 7.87 8.40
C GLY A 58 -23.30 9.21 8.92
N ASP A 59 -22.32 9.78 8.22
CA ASP A 59 -21.73 11.09 8.45
C ASP A 59 -21.75 11.92 7.14
N ASP A 60 -21.49 13.23 7.24
CA ASP A 60 -21.36 14.15 6.09
C ASP A 60 -20.14 13.81 5.17
N ASN A 61 -19.43 12.71 5.46
CA ASN A 61 -18.16 12.34 4.82
C ASN A 61 -18.32 11.42 3.60
N GLY A 62 -19.52 10.89 3.35
CA GLY A 62 -19.78 10.06 2.16
C GLY A 62 -19.47 10.78 0.84
N VAL A 63 -19.54 12.12 0.81
CA VAL A 63 -19.11 12.93 -0.34
C VAL A 63 -17.61 12.84 -0.55
N VAL A 64 -16.80 12.86 0.51
CA VAL A 64 -15.33 12.77 0.44
C VAL A 64 -14.89 11.42 -0.11
N HIS A 65 -15.53 10.35 0.36
CA HIS A 65 -15.35 9.01 -0.19
C HIS A 65 -15.65 8.97 -1.68
N GLU A 66 -16.85 9.42 -2.07
CA GLU A 66 -17.31 9.39 -3.47
C GLU A 66 -16.39 10.19 -4.40
N VAL A 67 -15.96 11.40 -4.01
CA VAL A 67 -15.10 12.23 -4.87
C VAL A 67 -13.70 11.63 -5.04
N LEU A 68 -13.14 10.99 -4.01
CA LEU A 68 -11.84 10.32 -4.12
C LEU A 68 -11.94 9.01 -4.89
N ALA A 69 -12.99 8.23 -4.67
CA ALA A 69 -13.27 7.04 -5.46
C ALA A 69 -13.34 7.37 -6.95
N ARG A 70 -14.06 8.44 -7.32
CA ARG A 70 -14.13 8.92 -8.71
C ARG A 70 -12.80 9.44 -9.23
N ALA A 71 -12.01 10.14 -8.40
CA ALA A 71 -10.70 10.64 -8.81
C ALA A 71 -9.71 9.50 -9.08
N VAL A 72 -9.72 8.46 -8.24
CA VAL A 72 -8.96 7.23 -8.45
C VAL A 72 -9.44 6.51 -9.71
N GLU A 73 -10.75 6.32 -9.88
CA GLU A 73 -11.32 5.66 -11.06
C GLU A 73 -10.94 6.40 -12.35
N TYR A 74 -11.03 7.74 -12.35
CA TYR A 74 -10.57 8.57 -13.46
C TYR A 74 -9.08 8.35 -13.74
N ALA A 75 -8.22 8.41 -12.70
CA ALA A 75 -6.78 8.21 -12.85
C ALA A 75 -6.45 6.82 -13.43
N THR A 76 -7.08 5.76 -12.91
CA THR A 76 -6.94 4.39 -13.40
C THR A 76 -7.40 4.28 -14.86
N SER A 77 -8.54 4.88 -15.22
CA SER A 77 -9.04 4.88 -16.60
C SER A 77 -8.13 5.64 -17.58
N ALA A 78 -7.38 6.63 -17.08
CA ALA A 78 -6.40 7.40 -17.83
C ALA A 78 -5.01 6.74 -17.90
N GLY A 79 -4.84 5.56 -17.31
CA GLY A 79 -3.59 4.78 -17.36
C GLY A 79 -2.65 4.97 -16.16
N THR A 80 -3.14 5.55 -15.06
CA THR A 80 -2.37 5.78 -13.82
C THR A 80 -2.77 4.79 -12.74
N LEU A 81 -1.83 3.95 -12.27
CA LEU A 81 -2.05 3.10 -11.11
C LEU A 81 -1.68 3.84 -9.81
N ASN A 82 -2.57 3.81 -8.82
CA ASN A 82 -2.36 4.51 -7.55
C ASN A 82 -1.86 3.55 -6.47
N VAL A 83 -0.82 3.95 -5.73
CA VAL A 83 -0.28 3.20 -4.58
C VAL A 83 -0.51 4.03 -3.32
N ALA A 84 -0.96 3.43 -2.23
CA ALA A 84 -1.18 4.14 -0.98
C ALA A 84 -0.71 3.35 0.24
N ALA A 85 -0.26 4.09 1.25
CA ALA A 85 0.14 3.54 2.54
C ALA A 85 -1.10 3.13 3.36
N ALA A 86 -1.09 1.96 3.97
CA ALA A 86 -2.22 1.42 4.73
C ALA A 86 -2.52 2.14 6.06
N THR A 87 -1.84 3.25 6.39
CA THR A 87 -1.83 3.99 7.68
C THR A 87 -0.94 3.37 8.77
N ASN A 88 -0.68 4.14 9.84
CA ASN A 88 0.21 3.77 10.96
C ASN A 88 -0.55 3.66 12.29
N GLU A 89 -1.84 3.31 12.24
CA GLU A 89 -2.74 3.35 13.41
C GLU A 89 -2.94 1.98 14.08
N ALA A 90 -2.23 0.94 13.61
CA ALA A 90 -2.34 -0.43 14.12
C ALA A 90 -3.78 -1.00 14.11
N VAL A 91 -4.61 -0.58 13.14
CA VAL A 91 -6.02 -1.02 13.05
C VAL A 91 -6.24 -2.09 11.98
N ASP A 92 -7.20 -2.98 12.23
CA ASP A 92 -7.76 -3.84 11.19
C ASP A 92 -8.75 -3.04 10.32
N LEU A 93 -8.38 -2.85 9.05
CA LEU A 93 -9.15 -2.15 8.03
C LEU A 93 -10.20 -3.04 7.37
N THR A 94 -10.22 -4.35 7.65
CA THR A 94 -11.23 -5.27 7.14
C THR A 94 -12.62 -4.77 7.55
N PRO A 95 -13.52 -4.44 6.60
CA PRO A 95 -14.85 -3.97 6.97
C PRO A 95 -15.63 -5.06 7.71
N SER A 96 -15.81 -4.90 9.01
CA SER A 96 -16.48 -5.88 9.87
C SER A 96 -17.56 -5.23 10.74
N PRO A 97 -18.74 -5.85 10.86
CA PRO A 97 -19.76 -5.40 11.80
C PRO A 97 -19.51 -5.80 13.27
N HIS A 98 -18.54 -6.69 13.56
CA HIS A 98 -18.38 -7.34 14.88
C HIS A 98 -16.93 -7.76 15.23
N SER A 99 -15.95 -6.86 15.18
CA SER A 99 -14.59 -7.20 15.63
C SER A 99 -14.37 -6.78 17.09
N GLY A 100 -13.99 -7.74 17.95
CA GLY A 100 -13.55 -7.48 19.34
C GLY A 100 -12.10 -6.96 19.45
N VAL A 101 -11.57 -6.42 18.35
CA VAL A 101 -10.22 -5.85 18.15
C VAL A 101 -10.45 -4.42 17.63
N PRO A 102 -9.54 -3.45 17.83
CA PRO A 102 -9.65 -2.14 17.18
C PRO A 102 -9.75 -2.28 15.65
N SER A 103 -10.97 -2.21 15.13
CA SER A 103 -11.27 -2.35 13.71
C SER A 103 -11.95 -1.11 13.18
N ALA A 104 -11.74 -0.82 11.89
CA ALA A 104 -12.51 0.20 11.19
C ALA A 104 -14.02 -0.10 11.34
N PRO A 105 -14.87 0.92 11.60
CA PRO A 105 -16.31 0.70 11.63
C PRO A 105 -16.81 0.14 10.29
N SER A 106 -17.86 -0.68 10.32
CA SER A 106 -18.43 -1.25 9.10
C SER A 106 -18.71 -0.15 8.07
N ARG A 107 -18.08 -0.23 6.89
CA ARG A 107 -18.17 0.73 5.77
C ARG A 107 -17.35 2.03 5.90
N CYS A 108 -16.35 2.07 6.77
CA CYS A 108 -15.35 3.14 6.76
C CYS A 108 -14.03 2.62 6.20
N GLU A 109 -13.40 3.42 5.34
CA GLU A 109 -12.17 3.07 4.63
C GLU A 109 -11.09 4.12 4.92
N ALA A 110 -9.85 3.68 5.04
CA ALA A 110 -8.70 4.59 5.08
C ALA A 110 -8.45 5.13 3.67
N LEU A 111 -8.72 6.40 3.40
CA LEU A 111 -8.61 6.94 2.05
C LEU A 111 -7.21 7.52 1.77
N PRO A 112 -6.60 7.23 0.60
CA PRO A 112 -7.17 6.46 -0.52
C PRO A 112 -6.92 4.94 -0.47
N ALA A 113 -6.17 4.43 0.52
CA ALA A 113 -5.74 3.02 0.59
C ALA A 113 -6.88 1.99 0.49
N GLY A 114 -8.06 2.24 1.06
CA GLY A 114 -9.19 1.32 1.04
C GLY A 114 -9.99 1.29 -0.27
N LEU A 115 -9.65 2.12 -1.27
CA LEU A 115 -10.40 2.20 -2.53
C LEU A 115 -10.05 1.06 -3.49
N ARG A 116 -11.05 0.54 -4.23
CA ARG A 116 -10.98 -0.65 -5.12
C ARG A 116 -9.85 -0.65 -6.17
N ASP A 117 -9.37 0.52 -6.59
CA ASP A 117 -8.36 0.70 -7.65
C ASP A 117 -7.06 1.36 -7.14
N VAL A 118 -6.78 1.20 -5.84
CA VAL A 118 -5.54 1.59 -5.18
C VAL A 118 -4.82 0.33 -4.72
N VAL A 119 -3.50 0.28 -4.92
CA VAL A 119 -2.63 -0.74 -4.30
C VAL A 119 -2.33 -0.30 -2.88
N ALA A 120 -2.93 -0.93 -1.89
CA ALA A 120 -2.72 -0.65 -0.47
C ALA A 120 -1.50 -1.41 0.06
N VAL A 121 -0.63 -0.69 0.77
CA VAL A 121 0.68 -1.20 1.20
C VAL A 121 0.81 -1.16 2.72
N SER A 122 0.93 -2.35 3.33
CA SER A 122 1.32 -2.50 4.74
C SER A 122 2.85 -2.45 4.92
N ALA A 123 3.32 -2.39 6.15
CA ALA A 123 4.74 -2.32 6.48
C ALA A 123 5.25 -3.55 7.24
N VAL A 124 6.44 -4.01 6.84
CA VAL A 124 7.24 -4.99 7.58
C VAL A 124 8.55 -4.40 8.11
N GLY A 125 9.05 -5.01 9.19
CA GLY A 125 10.39 -4.83 9.73
C GLY A 125 11.45 -5.61 8.92
N ALA A 126 12.70 -5.55 9.37
CA ALA A 126 13.81 -6.28 8.72
C ALA A 126 13.69 -7.80 8.86
N ASP A 127 12.97 -8.26 9.88
CA ASP A 127 12.59 -9.64 10.14
C ASP A 127 11.41 -10.14 9.28
N ARG A 128 10.85 -9.27 8.43
CA ARG A 128 9.67 -9.52 7.58
C ARG A 128 8.37 -9.73 8.36
N VAL A 129 8.35 -9.36 9.64
CA VAL A 129 7.14 -9.36 10.46
C VAL A 129 6.43 -8.02 10.29
N LYS A 130 5.09 -8.03 10.26
CA LYS A 130 4.29 -6.80 10.22
C LYS A 130 4.71 -5.90 11.38
N THR A 131 5.02 -4.64 11.12
CA THR A 131 5.39 -3.70 12.19
C THR A 131 4.18 -3.40 13.08
N GLY A 132 4.41 -3.12 14.36
CA GLY A 132 3.33 -2.89 15.33
C GLY A 132 2.41 -1.74 14.93
N TYR A 133 2.95 -0.68 14.32
CA TYR A 133 2.17 0.46 13.85
C TYR A 133 1.38 0.20 12.57
N SER A 134 1.77 -0.78 11.74
CA SER A 134 1.12 -0.95 10.43
C SER A 134 -0.32 -1.42 10.63
N SER A 135 -1.25 -0.65 10.10
CA SER A 135 -2.60 -1.15 9.88
C SER A 135 -2.58 -2.27 8.83
N TYR A 136 -3.60 -3.10 8.86
CA TYR A 136 -3.69 -4.35 8.11
C TYR A 136 -5.15 -4.60 7.73
N GLY A 137 -5.44 -5.61 6.91
CA GLY A 137 -6.83 -6.00 6.64
C GLY A 137 -6.96 -6.92 5.44
N LEU A 138 -7.70 -8.02 5.61
CA LEU A 138 -7.99 -8.97 4.55
C LEU A 138 -8.97 -8.33 3.56
N GLY A 139 -8.64 -8.35 2.27
CA GLY A 139 -9.43 -7.65 1.26
C GLY A 139 -9.12 -6.15 1.16
N VAL A 140 -8.21 -5.62 1.99
CA VAL A 140 -7.75 -4.23 1.93
C VAL A 140 -6.28 -4.15 1.55
N VAL A 141 -5.39 -4.87 2.24
CA VAL A 141 -3.95 -4.88 1.91
C VAL A 141 -3.70 -5.72 0.66
N ASP A 142 -3.04 -5.14 -0.34
CA ASP A 142 -2.68 -5.84 -1.58
C ASP A 142 -1.28 -6.47 -1.50
N VAL A 143 -0.31 -5.75 -0.94
CA VAL A 143 1.08 -6.21 -0.74
C VAL A 143 1.69 -5.54 0.49
N THR A 144 2.82 -6.07 0.95
CA THR A 144 3.65 -5.43 1.97
C THR A 144 5.01 -5.00 1.41
N ALA A 145 5.68 -4.09 2.10
CA ALA A 145 7.06 -3.73 1.79
C ALA A 145 7.79 -3.23 3.06
N PRO A 146 9.14 -3.12 3.03
CA PRO A 146 9.90 -2.59 4.15
C PRO A 146 9.46 -1.18 4.52
N GLY A 147 8.82 -1.05 5.69
CA GLY A 147 8.50 0.24 6.33
C GLY A 147 9.42 0.54 7.50
N GLY A 148 10.17 -0.47 7.98
CA GLY A 148 11.11 -0.36 9.09
C GLY A 148 10.44 -0.45 10.46
N ASP A 149 11.19 -0.83 11.48
CA ASP A 149 10.70 -1.00 12.86
C ASP A 149 11.62 -0.34 13.89
N ALA A 150 11.21 -0.31 15.15
CA ALA A 150 11.98 0.26 16.26
C ALA A 150 13.43 -0.25 16.26
N GLY A 151 14.38 0.66 16.04
CA GLY A 151 15.81 0.37 15.96
C GLY A 151 16.35 0.03 14.57
N GLN A 152 15.48 -0.24 13.58
CA GLN A 152 15.85 -0.54 12.18
C GLN A 152 14.86 0.09 11.18
N CYS A 153 14.83 1.41 11.15
CA CYS A 153 14.04 2.18 10.17
C CYS A 153 14.71 2.25 8.78
N VAL A 154 13.91 2.63 7.78
CA VAL A 154 14.38 2.83 6.39
C VAL A 154 15.18 4.13 6.30
N VAL A 155 16.42 4.05 5.80
CA VAL A 155 17.25 5.22 5.53
C VAL A 155 16.64 6.03 4.38
N SER A 156 16.22 7.26 4.67
CA SER A 156 15.49 8.12 3.74
C SER A 156 16.22 9.45 3.51
N THR A 157 16.05 10.04 2.32
CA THR A 157 16.55 11.40 2.03
C THR A 157 15.72 12.44 2.76
N VAL A 158 16.38 13.35 3.47
CA VAL A 158 15.78 14.49 4.18
C VAL A 158 16.52 15.77 3.82
N PRO A 159 15.96 16.97 4.05
CA PRO A 159 16.70 18.21 3.86
C PRO A 159 18.05 18.17 4.60
N GLY A 160 19.16 18.33 3.86
CA GLY A 160 20.50 18.33 4.43
C GLY A 160 21.17 16.95 4.63
N GLY A 161 20.54 15.84 4.25
CA GLY A 161 21.21 14.52 4.32
C GLY A 161 20.28 13.31 4.30
N TYR A 162 20.56 12.37 5.21
CA TYR A 162 19.82 11.12 5.35
C TYR A 162 19.42 10.90 6.80
N ALA A 163 18.22 10.37 7.02
CA ALA A 163 17.74 10.00 8.33
C ALA A 163 16.97 8.67 8.29
N PRO A 164 17.03 7.86 9.36
CA PRO A 164 16.15 6.71 9.53
C PRO A 164 14.70 7.17 9.73
N LEU A 165 13.76 6.71 8.90
CA LEU A 165 12.32 6.95 9.02
C LEU A 165 11.55 5.62 8.96
N CYS A 166 10.55 5.49 9.83
CA CYS A 166 9.68 4.31 9.93
C CYS A 166 8.25 4.69 9.54
N GLY A 167 7.55 3.81 8.81
CA GLY A 167 6.14 3.99 8.50
C GLY A 167 5.70 3.23 7.25
N THR A 168 4.39 3.02 7.11
CA THR A 168 3.79 2.59 5.83
C THR A 168 4.04 3.61 4.72
N SER A 169 4.28 4.88 5.08
CA SER A 169 4.78 5.95 4.20
C SER A 169 6.15 5.65 3.56
N MET A 170 6.97 4.80 4.18
CA MET A 170 8.24 4.31 3.62
C MET A 170 8.05 2.99 2.84
N ALA A 171 7.07 2.16 3.22
CA ALA A 171 6.73 0.95 2.49
C ALA A 171 6.11 1.25 1.10
N ALA A 172 5.12 2.14 1.04
CA ALA A 172 4.44 2.50 -0.21
C ALA A 172 5.39 2.92 -1.36
N PRO A 173 6.41 3.77 -1.17
CA PRO A 173 7.32 4.14 -2.25
C PRO A 173 8.24 3.00 -2.70
N HIS A 174 8.49 1.96 -1.88
CA HIS A 174 9.15 0.75 -2.37
C HIS A 174 8.28 0.06 -3.41
N VAL A 175 6.98 -0.11 -3.14
CA VAL A 175 6.01 -0.72 -4.07
C VAL A 175 5.84 0.12 -5.34
N ALA A 176 5.74 1.44 -5.21
CA ALA A 176 5.70 2.34 -6.36
C ALA A 176 6.98 2.20 -7.23
N GLY A 177 8.14 1.99 -6.60
CA GLY A 177 9.38 1.67 -7.29
C GLY A 177 9.33 0.33 -8.05
N VAL A 178 8.81 -0.72 -7.42
CA VAL A 178 8.61 -2.03 -8.08
C VAL A 178 7.66 -1.91 -9.28
N LEU A 179 6.56 -1.18 -9.14
CA LEU A 179 5.63 -0.91 -10.25
C LEU A 179 6.28 -0.10 -11.38
N ALA A 180 7.16 0.84 -11.05
CA ALA A 180 7.93 1.57 -12.06
C ALA A 180 8.92 0.66 -12.80
N LEU A 181 9.53 -0.31 -12.12
CA LEU A 181 10.35 -1.34 -12.76
C LEU A 181 9.50 -2.21 -13.70
N LEU A 182 8.34 -2.70 -13.26
CA LEU A 182 7.38 -3.45 -14.08
C LEU A 182 6.99 -2.65 -15.34
N LYS A 183 6.62 -1.38 -15.17
CA LYS A 183 6.26 -0.51 -16.30
C LYS A 183 7.42 -0.25 -17.26
N SER A 184 8.67 -0.29 -16.78
CA SER A 184 9.85 -0.13 -17.63
C SER A 184 10.10 -1.33 -18.54
N VAL A 185 9.84 -2.55 -18.06
CA VAL A 185 9.98 -3.79 -18.84
C VAL A 185 8.73 -4.11 -19.66
N HIS A 186 7.57 -3.60 -19.24
CA HIS A 186 6.29 -3.75 -19.94
C HIS A 186 5.62 -2.39 -20.19
N PRO A 187 6.12 -1.56 -21.14
CA PRO A 187 5.62 -0.20 -21.35
C PRO A 187 4.15 -0.11 -21.79
N ALA A 188 3.60 -1.16 -22.38
CA ALA A 188 2.21 -1.22 -22.85
C ALA A 188 1.20 -1.63 -21.76
N ASP A 189 1.66 -2.13 -20.62
CA ASP A 189 0.79 -2.66 -19.57
C ASP A 189 -0.14 -1.57 -19.01
N SER A 190 -1.42 -1.90 -18.92
CA SER A 190 -2.42 -1.06 -18.26
C SER A 190 -2.22 -1.09 -16.73
N PRO A 191 -2.85 -0.17 -15.96
CA PRO A 191 -2.86 -0.25 -14.50
C PRO A 191 -3.30 -1.61 -13.96
N ALA A 192 -4.30 -2.24 -14.58
CA ALA A 192 -4.76 -3.56 -14.19
C ALA A 192 -3.71 -4.65 -14.48
N ASP A 193 -2.96 -4.54 -15.58
CA ASP A 193 -1.88 -5.48 -15.90
C ASP A 193 -0.73 -5.33 -14.91
N LEU A 194 -0.35 -4.09 -14.58
CA LEU A 194 0.69 -3.79 -13.58
C LEU A 194 0.32 -4.31 -12.19
N ARG A 195 -0.92 -4.12 -11.76
CA ARG A 195 -1.42 -4.65 -10.47
C ARG A 195 -1.31 -6.17 -10.41
N ARG A 196 -1.85 -6.87 -11.41
CA ARG A 196 -1.77 -8.34 -11.48
C ARG A 196 -0.33 -8.83 -11.53
N ALA A 197 0.54 -8.12 -12.26
CA ALA A 197 1.95 -8.43 -12.36
C ALA A 197 2.69 -8.25 -11.03
N LEU A 198 2.36 -7.22 -10.25
CA LEU A 198 2.89 -6.99 -8.90
C LEU A 198 2.46 -8.11 -7.95
N GLU A 199 1.15 -8.39 -7.89
CA GLU A 199 0.58 -9.40 -6.99
C GLU A 199 1.12 -10.80 -7.29
N ALA A 200 1.19 -11.19 -8.56
CA ALA A 200 1.67 -12.50 -8.97
C ALA A 200 3.18 -12.72 -8.74
N ARG A 201 3.95 -11.64 -8.58
CA ARG A 201 5.41 -11.67 -8.39
C ARG A 201 5.83 -11.29 -6.97
N ALA A 202 4.88 -10.97 -6.09
CA ALA A 202 5.17 -10.74 -4.69
C ALA A 202 5.72 -12.04 -4.06
N SER A 203 6.68 -11.88 -3.14
CA SER A 203 7.21 -12.99 -2.34
C SER A 203 6.21 -13.31 -1.22
N PRO A 204 5.55 -14.49 -1.23
CA PRO A 204 4.51 -14.81 -0.24
C PRO A 204 5.06 -14.80 1.18
N LEU A 205 4.26 -14.30 2.12
CA LEU A 205 4.52 -14.34 3.55
C LEU A 205 3.29 -14.91 4.24
N ALA A 206 3.46 -16.02 4.96
CA ALA A 206 2.38 -16.64 5.73
C ALA A 206 2.08 -15.80 6.99
N CYS A 207 0.86 -15.92 7.50
CA CYS A 207 0.53 -15.38 8.81
C CYS A 207 1.48 -15.97 9.86
N PRO A 208 2.01 -15.15 10.79
CA PRO A 208 2.78 -15.70 11.91
C PRO A 208 1.87 -16.55 12.80
N ASP A 209 2.42 -17.61 13.38
CA ASP A 209 1.71 -18.46 14.35
C ASP A 209 1.34 -17.67 15.63
N ASP A 210 2.19 -16.71 15.99
CA ASP A 210 2.07 -15.84 17.16
C ASP A 210 2.46 -14.40 16.78
N TYR A 211 1.56 -13.45 17.04
CA TYR A 211 1.77 -12.01 16.83
C TYR A 211 1.56 -11.25 18.14
N ASP A 212 2.46 -11.51 19.09
CA ASP A 212 2.61 -10.80 20.36
C ASP A 212 3.97 -10.08 20.36
N LEU A 213 3.98 -8.83 19.91
CA LEU A 213 5.19 -8.01 19.87
C LEU A 213 5.60 -7.51 21.26
N THR A 214 4.68 -7.51 22.23
CA THR A 214 4.92 -7.03 23.60
C THR A 214 5.40 -8.12 24.56
N GLY A 215 5.17 -9.39 24.22
CA GLY A 215 5.47 -10.55 25.04
C GLY A 215 4.54 -10.69 26.26
N ASP A 216 3.34 -10.11 26.22
CA ASP A 216 2.39 -10.12 27.33
C ASP A 216 1.44 -11.34 27.33
N GLY A 217 1.54 -12.19 26.30
CA GLY A 217 0.74 -13.39 26.10
C GLY A 217 -0.60 -13.15 25.40
N ALA A 218 -0.86 -11.93 24.92
CA ALA A 218 -2.02 -11.59 24.09
C ALA A 218 -1.59 -11.27 22.66
N GLN A 219 -2.44 -11.63 21.68
CA GLN A 219 -2.21 -11.24 20.29
C GLN A 219 -2.46 -9.73 20.13
N ASP A 220 -1.48 -9.00 19.62
CA ASP A 220 -1.60 -7.57 19.30
C ASP A 220 -2.50 -7.33 18.08
N ALA A 221 -2.55 -8.32 17.17
CA ALA A 221 -3.36 -8.31 15.97
C ALA A 221 -3.56 -9.74 15.46
N TYR A 222 -4.66 -9.98 14.74
CA TYR A 222 -4.97 -11.30 14.18
C TYR A 222 -4.79 -11.29 12.66
N CYS A 223 -3.97 -12.21 12.17
CA CYS A 223 -3.80 -12.43 10.73
C CYS A 223 -4.77 -13.50 10.25
N ALA A 224 -5.51 -13.21 9.18
CA ALA A 224 -6.43 -14.13 8.53
C ALA A 224 -6.18 -14.19 7.02
N GLY A 225 -6.40 -15.35 6.42
CA GLY A 225 -6.20 -15.60 4.99
C GLY A 225 -5.47 -16.92 4.73
N TYR A 226 -4.83 -17.01 3.57
CA TYR A 226 -4.01 -18.14 3.14
C TYR A 226 -2.56 -17.67 2.91
N ASP A 227 -1.62 -18.62 2.75
CA ASP A 227 -0.18 -18.32 2.66
C ASP A 227 0.19 -17.32 1.54
N ASN A 228 -0.56 -17.31 0.45
CA ASN A 228 -0.37 -16.44 -0.70
C ASN A 228 -1.31 -15.23 -0.75
N TYR A 229 -2.20 -15.07 0.23
CA TYR A 229 -3.06 -13.90 0.37
C TYR A 229 -3.64 -13.79 1.79
N ASN A 230 -3.19 -12.83 2.58
CA ASN A 230 -3.66 -12.62 3.95
C ASN A 230 -3.74 -11.14 4.36
N GLY A 231 -4.38 -10.88 5.50
CA GLY A 231 -4.63 -9.52 5.98
C GLY A 231 -3.38 -8.73 6.37
N PHE A 232 -2.27 -9.36 6.73
CA PHE A 232 -1.04 -8.64 7.09
C PHE A 232 -0.22 -8.25 5.88
N TYR A 233 -0.09 -9.17 4.93
CA TYR A 233 0.89 -9.07 3.85
C TYR A 233 0.26 -8.96 2.45
N GLY A 234 -1.07 -9.02 2.34
CA GLY A 234 -1.74 -9.13 1.05
C GLY A 234 -1.21 -10.35 0.30
N HIS A 235 -0.83 -10.17 -0.95
CA HIS A 235 -0.20 -11.18 -1.80
C HIS A 235 1.28 -11.48 -1.43
N GLY A 236 1.86 -10.74 -0.49
CA GLY A 236 3.22 -10.93 -0.02
C GLY A 236 4.07 -9.65 -0.10
N MET A 237 5.37 -9.81 0.13
CA MET A 237 6.32 -8.70 0.05
C MET A 237 6.63 -8.36 -1.41
N ALA A 238 6.54 -7.08 -1.77
CA ALA A 238 6.89 -6.62 -3.12
C ALA A 238 8.35 -6.95 -3.45
N ASP A 239 8.58 -7.53 -4.62
CA ASP A 239 9.87 -8.07 -5.05
C ASP A 239 10.35 -7.37 -6.32
N ALA A 240 11.40 -6.55 -6.16
CA ALA A 240 11.98 -5.77 -7.26
C ALA A 240 12.73 -6.65 -8.28
N LEU A 241 13.27 -7.79 -7.87
CA LEU A 241 13.99 -8.70 -8.75
C LEU A 241 13.00 -9.47 -9.61
N ALA A 242 11.99 -10.09 -8.98
CA ALA A 242 10.93 -10.81 -9.68
C ALA A 242 10.19 -9.92 -10.69
N ALA A 243 10.06 -8.62 -10.41
CA ALA A 243 9.45 -7.63 -11.30
C ALA A 243 10.14 -7.48 -12.67
N VAL A 244 11.45 -7.73 -12.76
CA VAL A 244 12.23 -7.53 -14.00
C VAL A 244 12.74 -8.85 -14.60
N GLU A 245 12.66 -9.94 -13.86
CA GLU A 245 13.03 -11.25 -14.35
C GLU A 245 11.92 -11.89 -15.20
N THR A 246 12.33 -12.64 -16.23
CA THR A 246 11.40 -13.47 -17.00
C THR A 246 11.07 -14.70 -16.17
N PRO A 247 9.79 -15.10 -16.01
CA PRO A 247 9.45 -16.30 -15.27
C PRO A 247 10.21 -17.50 -15.83
N THR A 248 11.01 -18.16 -15.01
CA THR A 248 11.56 -19.46 -15.37
C THR A 248 10.39 -20.43 -15.44
N MET A 249 9.96 -20.80 -16.64
CA MET A 249 9.04 -21.92 -16.79
C MET A 249 9.74 -23.16 -16.26
N GLY A 250 9.44 -23.54 -15.02
CA GLY A 250 9.75 -24.87 -14.52
C GLY A 250 9.14 -25.92 -15.45
N PRO A 251 9.75 -27.13 -15.54
CA PRO A 251 9.16 -28.20 -16.32
C PRO A 251 7.71 -28.45 -15.87
N PRO A 252 6.78 -28.75 -16.81
CA PRO A 252 5.38 -28.98 -16.47
C PRO A 252 5.26 -30.08 -15.43
N ASP A 253 4.44 -29.84 -14.41
CA ASP A 253 4.14 -30.81 -13.36
C ASP A 253 3.59 -32.10 -13.98
N PRO A 254 4.29 -33.25 -13.86
CA PRO A 254 3.81 -34.52 -14.39
C PRO A 254 2.54 -35.03 -13.69
N ALA A 255 2.10 -34.43 -12.59
CA ALA A 255 0.89 -34.83 -11.85
C ALA A 255 -0.41 -34.22 -12.40
N ALA A 256 -0.37 -33.33 -13.39
CA ALA A 256 -1.55 -32.78 -14.04
C ALA A 256 -1.98 -33.63 -15.27
N ARG A 257 -2.37 -34.89 -15.04
CA ARG A 257 -3.16 -35.71 -15.99
C ARG A 257 -4.11 -36.64 -15.25
#